data_AF-A0A963I4J6-F1
#
_entry.id   AF-A0A963I4J6-F1
#
_cell.length_a   1.000
_cell.length_b   1.000
_cell.length_c   1.000
_cell.angle_alpha   90.00
_cell.angle_beta   90.00
_cell.angle_gamma   90.00
#
_symmetry.space_group_name_H-M   'P 1'
#
loop_
_entity.id
_entity.type
_entity.pdbx_description
1 polymer ?
#
loop_
_entity_poly.entity_id
_entity_poly.type
_entity_poly.pdbx_seq_one_letter_code
_entity_poly.pdbx_strand_id
1 'polypeptide(L)'
;SDDLASGRSTFMVEMTEASAILHGATGDSLVLMDEIGRGTSTFDGLALAFAIARHLLEKNRCATLFSTHYFELTRLNLDFPECANVHLDAVEHAHRIVFLHALEDGPASQSYGIEVAALAGIPAPVVRDAKRRLRALENREISHSDQPDLFASLAPEEPEPLAHPVLSRLAEIDPDDLSPREALEHLYALKRLAGS
;
A
#
# COMPACT_ATOMS: atom_id res chain seq x y z
N SER A 1 -5.66 -24.57 9.68
CA SER A 1 -6.56 -25.60 10.23
C SER A 1 -7.84 -24.91 10.62
N ASP A 2 -8.90 -25.06 9.83
CA ASP A 2 -10.14 -24.28 10.02
C ASP A 2 -10.86 -24.65 11.31
N ASP A 3 -11.18 -23.65 12.13
CA ASP A 3 -12.04 -23.77 13.30
C ASP A 3 -13.53 -23.71 12.87
N LEU A 4 -13.92 -24.66 12.02
CA LEU A 4 -15.29 -24.87 11.52
C LEU A 4 -16.31 -25.15 12.64
N ALA A 5 -15.85 -25.36 13.88
CA ALA A 5 -16.68 -25.61 15.04
C ALA A 5 -17.29 -24.33 15.65
N SER A 6 -16.77 -23.14 15.35
CA SER A 6 -17.18 -21.88 16.00
C SER A 6 -18.10 -20.97 15.16
N GLY A 7 -18.28 -21.27 13.87
CA GLY A 7 -19.11 -20.46 12.95
C GLY A 7 -18.54 -19.06 12.65
N ARG A 8 -17.30 -18.76 13.03
CA ARG A 8 -16.62 -17.49 12.73
C ARG A 8 -15.82 -17.62 11.44
N SER A 9 -15.88 -16.59 10.59
CA SER A 9 -15.02 -16.51 9.39
C SER A 9 -13.55 -16.50 9.81
N THR A 10 -12.70 -17.23 9.07
CA THR A 10 -11.24 -17.26 9.27
C THR A 10 -10.67 -15.84 9.31
N PHE A 11 -11.16 -14.95 8.45
CA PHE A 11 -10.77 -13.54 8.44
C PHE A 11 -11.16 -12.80 9.74
N MET A 12 -12.30 -13.13 10.34
CA MET A 12 -12.71 -12.51 11.60
C MET A 12 -11.85 -12.98 12.79
N VAL A 13 -11.40 -14.24 12.75
CA VAL A 13 -10.45 -14.76 13.75
C VAL A 13 -9.12 -14.01 13.62
N GLU A 14 -8.59 -13.93 12.40
CA GLU A 14 -7.38 -13.18 12.07
C GLU A 14 -7.46 -11.71 12.54
N MET A 15 -8.56 -11.00 12.28
CA MET A 15 -8.76 -9.62 12.75
C MET A 15 -8.87 -9.51 14.27
N THR A 16 -9.43 -10.53 14.93
CA THR A 16 -9.51 -10.55 16.40
C THR A 16 -8.13 -10.75 17.03
N GLU A 17 -7.31 -11.60 16.43
CA GLU A 17 -5.92 -11.83 16.85
C GLU A 17 -5.05 -10.58 16.64
N ALA A 18 -5.16 -9.95 15.46
CA ALA A 18 -4.50 -8.68 15.20
C ALA A 18 -4.93 -7.59 16.19
N SER A 19 -6.23 -7.50 16.49
CA SER A 19 -6.75 -6.57 17.51
C SER A 19 -6.13 -6.83 18.89
N ALA A 20 -6.04 -8.09 19.32
CA ALA A 20 -5.43 -8.44 20.61
C ALA A 20 -3.95 -8.03 20.67
N ILE A 21 -3.20 -8.24 19.58
CA ILE A 21 -1.80 -7.80 19.46
C ILE A 21 -1.72 -6.27 19.59
N LEU A 22 -2.49 -5.51 18.81
CA LEU A 22 -2.41 -4.06 18.79
C LEU A 22 -2.75 -3.43 20.14
N HIS A 23 -3.71 -3.99 20.87
CA HIS A 23 -4.07 -3.50 22.21
C HIS A 23 -3.07 -3.93 23.30
N GLY A 24 -2.42 -5.09 23.14
CA GLY A 24 -1.56 -5.68 24.17
C GLY A 24 -0.07 -5.37 24.01
N ALA A 25 0.42 -5.14 22.79
CA ALA A 25 1.83 -4.97 22.52
C ALA A 25 2.35 -3.64 23.09
N THR A 26 3.53 -3.72 23.71
CA THR A 26 4.28 -2.59 24.27
C THR A 26 5.63 -2.47 23.57
N GLY A 27 6.40 -1.40 23.84
CA GLY A 27 7.73 -1.21 23.25
C GLY A 27 8.71 -2.37 23.48
N ASP A 28 8.54 -3.14 24.55
CA ASP A 28 9.39 -4.31 24.88
C ASP A 28 8.87 -5.63 24.27
N SER A 29 7.85 -5.58 23.42
CA SER A 29 7.25 -6.76 22.80
C SER A 29 7.96 -7.15 21.50
N LEU A 30 7.96 -8.45 21.18
CA LEU A 30 8.26 -8.96 19.85
C LEU A 30 6.95 -9.39 19.19
N VAL A 31 6.63 -8.77 18.05
CA VAL A 31 5.43 -9.05 17.26
C VAL A 31 5.82 -9.73 15.95
N LEU A 32 5.12 -10.82 15.62
CA LEU A 32 5.27 -11.54 14.36
C LEU A 32 3.92 -11.47 13.64
N MET A 33 3.87 -10.73 12.53
CA MET A 33 2.71 -10.64 11.66
C MET A 33 2.99 -11.46 10.40
N ASP A 34 2.14 -12.43 10.10
CA ASP A 34 2.29 -13.29 8.92
C ASP A 34 1.07 -13.18 8.01
N GLU A 35 1.28 -12.61 6.84
CA GLU A 35 0.32 -12.56 5.73
C GLU A 35 -1.07 -11.99 6.08
N ILE A 36 -1.10 -11.00 6.97
CA ILE A 36 -2.36 -10.37 7.41
C ILE A 36 -3.11 -9.73 6.23
N GLY A 37 -4.43 -9.94 6.15
CA GLY A 37 -5.32 -9.32 5.17
C GLY A 37 -5.68 -10.19 3.95
N ARG A 38 -5.18 -11.44 3.85
CA ARG A 38 -5.47 -12.32 2.70
C ARG A 38 -6.91 -12.80 2.59
N GLY A 39 -7.65 -12.83 3.71
CA GLY A 39 -9.02 -13.38 3.77
C GLY A 39 -10.13 -12.46 3.25
N THR A 40 -9.78 -11.29 2.67
CA THR A 40 -10.73 -10.27 2.21
C THR A 40 -10.37 -9.75 0.81
N SER A 41 -11.04 -8.70 0.33
CA SER A 41 -10.71 -8.05 -0.94
C SER A 41 -9.26 -7.56 -0.93
N THR A 42 -8.59 -7.57 -2.08
CA THR A 42 -7.16 -7.21 -2.17
C THR A 42 -6.90 -5.80 -1.64
N PHE A 43 -7.78 -4.84 -1.95
CA PHE A 43 -7.64 -3.45 -1.49
C PHE A 43 -7.95 -3.30 0.00
N ASP A 44 -8.99 -3.96 0.52
CA ASP A 44 -9.27 -3.91 1.96
C ASP A 44 -8.13 -4.55 2.77
N GLY A 45 -7.63 -5.69 2.30
CA GLY A 45 -6.52 -6.40 2.93
C GLY A 45 -5.24 -5.56 2.94
N LEU A 46 -4.91 -4.93 1.81
CA LEU A 46 -3.77 -4.00 1.71
C LEU A 46 -3.93 -2.81 2.66
N ALA A 47 -5.09 -2.16 2.67
CA ALA A 47 -5.36 -1.00 3.51
C ALA A 47 -5.25 -1.34 5.00
N LEU A 48 -5.82 -2.47 5.41
CA LEU A 48 -5.71 -2.97 6.78
C LEU A 48 -4.27 -3.32 7.14
N ALA A 49 -3.56 -4.07 6.30
CA ALA A 49 -2.16 -4.43 6.53
C ALA A 49 -1.28 -3.18 6.71
N PHE A 50 -1.47 -2.17 5.86
CA PHE A 50 -0.77 -0.90 5.95
C PHE A 50 -1.08 -0.18 7.27
N ALA A 51 -2.36 -0.03 7.63
CA ALA A 51 -2.77 0.64 8.86
C ALA A 51 -2.24 -0.07 10.12
N ILE A 52 -2.26 -1.41 10.12
CA ILE A 52 -1.74 -2.25 11.21
C ILE A 52 -0.22 -2.06 11.34
N ALA A 53 0.52 -2.15 10.23
CA ALA A 53 1.98 -1.93 10.23
C ALA A 53 2.34 -0.54 10.76
N ARG A 54 1.64 0.50 10.29
CA ARG A 54 1.81 1.88 10.77
C ARG A 54 1.53 2.01 12.27
N HIS A 55 0.48 1.37 12.77
CA HIS A 55 0.14 1.40 14.19
C HIS A 55 1.23 0.75 15.06
N LEU A 56 1.76 -0.40 14.63
CA LEU A 56 2.87 -1.08 15.32
C LEU A 56 4.14 -0.21 15.34
N LEU A 57 4.43 0.49 14.23
CA LEU A 57 5.58 1.41 14.12
C LEU A 57 5.42 2.66 14.99
N GLU A 58 4.27 3.34 14.95
CA GLU A 58 4.08 4.65 15.59
C GLU A 58 3.62 4.57 17.04
N LYS A 59 2.71 3.63 17.36
CA LYS A 59 2.01 3.58 18.65
C LYS A 59 2.61 2.55 19.58
N ASN A 60 2.68 1.28 19.15
CA ASN A 60 3.25 0.23 20.00
C ASN A 60 4.78 0.36 20.09
N ARG A 61 5.43 0.77 18.99
CA ARG A 61 6.88 0.93 18.84
C ARG A 61 7.65 -0.33 19.26
N CYS A 62 7.10 -1.49 18.93
CA CYS A 62 7.62 -2.80 19.29
C CYS A 62 8.50 -3.38 18.17
N ALA A 63 9.40 -4.29 18.53
CA ALA A 63 10.16 -5.06 17.55
C ALA A 63 9.18 -5.92 16.74
N THR A 64 9.12 -5.73 15.42
CA THR A 64 8.10 -6.35 14.57
C THR A 64 8.73 -6.99 13.34
N LEU A 65 8.40 -8.26 13.09
CA LEU A 65 8.61 -8.90 11.79
C LEU A 65 7.26 -8.98 11.08
N PHE A 66 7.20 -8.43 9.87
CA PHE A 66 5.97 -8.36 9.08
C PHE A 66 6.18 -9.06 7.73
N SER A 67 5.70 -10.29 7.63
CA SER A 67 5.71 -11.09 6.40
C SER A 67 4.46 -10.76 5.57
N THR A 68 4.64 -10.46 4.28
CA THR A 68 3.55 -10.03 3.40
C THR A 68 3.80 -10.37 1.93
N HIS A 69 2.74 -10.40 1.12
CA HIS A 69 2.85 -10.34 -0.36
C HIS A 69 2.45 -8.98 -0.93
N TYR A 70 2.04 -8.03 -0.09
CA TYR A 70 1.74 -6.68 -0.53
C TYR A 70 3.03 -5.91 -0.77
N PHE A 71 3.41 -5.76 -2.04
CA PHE A 71 4.62 -5.04 -2.42
C PHE A 71 4.54 -3.56 -2.07
N GLU A 72 3.34 -3.00 -2.05
CA GLU A 72 3.06 -1.61 -1.70
C GLU A 72 3.49 -1.27 -0.26
N LEU A 73 3.46 -2.23 0.67
CA LEU A 73 3.94 -2.06 2.05
C LEU A 73 5.44 -1.79 2.11
N THR A 74 6.21 -2.19 1.10
CA THR A 74 7.67 -1.94 1.07
C THR A 74 7.99 -0.45 1.07
N ARG A 75 7.05 0.41 0.68
CA ARG A 75 7.23 1.87 0.68
C ARG A 75 7.18 2.49 2.08
N LEU A 76 6.74 1.75 3.11
CA LEU A 76 6.72 2.26 4.49
C LEU A 76 8.10 2.71 4.96
N ASN A 77 9.19 2.11 4.47
CA ASN A 77 10.55 2.51 4.82
C ASN A 77 10.93 3.93 4.35
N LEU A 78 10.17 4.51 3.41
CA LEU A 78 10.39 5.89 2.95
C LEU A 78 9.94 6.90 4.00
N ASP A 79 8.86 6.60 4.72
CA ASP A 79 8.27 7.45 5.74
C ASP A 79 8.78 7.13 7.16
N PHE A 80 9.19 5.88 7.38
CA PHE A 80 9.63 5.35 8.68
C PHE A 80 11.07 4.84 8.59
N PRO A 81 12.09 5.63 9.01
CA PRO A 81 13.50 5.23 8.95
C PRO A 81 13.84 3.98 9.77
N GLU A 82 13.04 3.66 10.79
CA GLU A 82 13.16 2.45 11.60
C GLU A 82 12.63 1.19 10.90
N CYS A 83 11.90 1.35 9.79
CA CYS A 83 11.42 0.24 8.98
C CYS A 83 12.48 -0.15 7.95
N ALA A 84 12.85 -1.44 7.93
CA ALA A 84 13.77 -2.00 6.96
C ALA A 84 13.06 -3.08 6.14
N ASN A 85 13.24 -3.02 4.82
CA ASN A 85 12.80 -4.10 3.94
C ASN A 85 13.87 -5.18 3.89
N VAL A 86 13.43 -6.43 3.99
CA VAL A 86 14.24 -7.62 3.77
C VAL A 86 13.43 -8.61 2.95
N HIS A 87 14.09 -9.48 2.20
CA HIS A 87 13.44 -10.53 1.45
C HIS A 87 14.26 -11.82 1.44
N LEU A 88 13.62 -12.93 1.07
CA LEU A 88 14.32 -14.19 0.84
C LEU A 88 14.75 -14.29 -0.61
N ASP A 89 16.04 -14.55 -0.85
CA ASP A 89 16.58 -14.64 -2.20
C ASP A 89 16.18 -15.95 -2.89
N ALA A 90 15.94 -15.85 -4.20
CA ALA A 90 15.57 -16.93 -5.08
C ALA A 90 16.20 -16.72 -6.45
N VAL A 91 16.89 -17.74 -6.96
CA VAL A 91 17.60 -17.68 -8.25
C VAL A 91 16.91 -18.56 -9.27
N GLU A 92 16.70 -18.04 -10.48
CA GLU A 92 16.26 -18.84 -11.62
C GLU A 92 17.48 -19.53 -12.26
N HIS A 93 17.43 -20.87 -12.33
CA HIS A 93 18.42 -21.67 -13.03
C HIS A 93 17.73 -22.67 -13.96
N ALA A 94 18.04 -22.61 -15.26
CA ALA A 94 17.53 -23.55 -16.27
C ALA A 94 16.01 -23.79 -16.21
N HIS A 95 15.23 -22.70 -16.08
CA HIS A 95 13.77 -22.70 -15.96
C HIS A 95 13.22 -23.37 -14.69
N ARG A 96 14.04 -23.42 -13.63
CA ARG A 96 13.66 -23.85 -12.29
C ARG A 96 14.05 -22.77 -11.29
N ILE A 97 13.20 -22.52 -10.30
CA ILE A 97 13.56 -21.69 -9.16
C ILE A 97 14.31 -22.51 -8.13
N VAL A 98 15.38 -21.92 -7.60
CA VAL A 98 16.10 -22.40 -6.43
C VAL A 98 15.95 -21.35 -5.34
N PHE A 99 15.27 -21.71 -4.25
CA PHE A 99 15.19 -20.88 -3.05
C PHE A 99 16.50 -20.97 -2.30
N LEU A 100 17.19 -19.85 -2.12
CA LEU A 100 18.48 -19.83 -1.44
C LEU A 100 18.33 -19.81 0.09
N HIS A 101 17.12 -19.53 0.60
CA HIS A 101 16.83 -19.32 2.02
C HIS A 101 17.78 -18.32 2.70
N ALA A 102 18.39 -17.45 1.92
CA ALA A 102 19.22 -16.35 2.38
C ALA A 102 18.35 -15.10 2.50
N LEU A 103 18.46 -14.41 3.63
CA LEU A 103 17.82 -13.12 3.84
C LEU A 103 18.72 -12.03 3.26
N GLU A 104 18.18 -11.22 2.37
CA GLU A 104 18.88 -10.11 1.73
C GLU A 104 18.17 -8.79 2.04
N ASP A 105 18.96 -7.71 2.11
CA ASP A 105 18.45 -6.36 2.34
C ASP A 105 17.67 -5.84 1.13
N GLY A 106 16.68 -5.00 1.41
CA GLY A 106 15.81 -4.39 0.41
C GLY A 106 14.57 -5.22 0.08
N PRO A 107 13.64 -4.64 -0.70
CA PRO A 107 12.41 -5.31 -1.09
C PRO A 107 12.68 -6.38 -2.16
N ALA A 108 11.81 -7.39 -2.24
CA ALA A 108 11.88 -8.39 -3.31
C ALA A 108 11.66 -7.72 -4.68
N SER A 109 12.45 -8.09 -5.71
CA SER A 109 12.34 -7.46 -7.03
C SER A 109 11.18 -7.97 -7.89
N GLN A 110 10.61 -9.14 -7.55
CA GLN A 110 9.54 -9.78 -8.33
C GLN A 110 8.80 -10.85 -7.51
N SER A 111 7.55 -11.13 -7.88
CA SER A 111 6.78 -12.26 -7.37
C SER A 111 7.05 -13.51 -8.22
N TYR A 112 7.28 -14.64 -7.55
CA TYR A 112 7.62 -15.90 -8.20
C TYR A 112 6.45 -16.89 -8.27
N GLY A 113 5.21 -16.44 -8.04
CA GLY A 113 4.04 -17.32 -7.90
C GLY A 113 3.81 -18.26 -9.10
N ILE A 114 4.07 -17.79 -10.33
CA ILE A 114 3.89 -18.60 -11.54
C ILE A 114 5.02 -19.63 -11.69
N GLU A 115 6.24 -19.28 -11.31
CA GLU A 115 7.39 -20.17 -11.32
C GLU A 115 7.27 -21.25 -10.23
N VAL A 116 6.75 -20.90 -9.05
CA VAL A 116 6.41 -21.88 -8.00
C VAL A 116 5.34 -22.85 -8.49
N ALA A 117 4.32 -22.37 -9.19
CA ALA A 117 3.32 -23.23 -9.82
C ALA A 117 3.94 -24.19 -10.85
N ALA A 118 4.91 -23.74 -11.64
CA ALA A 118 5.65 -24.61 -12.56
C ALA A 118 6.44 -25.69 -11.82
N LEU A 119 7.10 -25.33 -10.70
CA LEU A 119 7.82 -26.26 -9.85
C LEU A 119 6.88 -27.30 -9.19
N ALA A 120 5.67 -26.89 -8.82
CA ALA A 120 4.63 -27.76 -8.29
C ALA A 120 4.04 -28.74 -9.33
N GLY A 121 4.48 -28.66 -10.59
CA GLY A 121 4.06 -29.58 -11.65
C GLY A 121 2.80 -29.15 -12.39
N ILE A 122 2.38 -27.88 -12.29
CA ILE A 122 1.28 -27.37 -13.12
C ILE A 122 1.65 -27.53 -14.61
N PRO A 123 0.74 -28.03 -15.47
CA PRO A 123 1.04 -28.28 -16.87
C PRO A 123 1.60 -27.04 -17.59
N ALA A 124 2.66 -27.24 -18.38
CA ALA A 124 3.33 -26.16 -19.11
C ALA A 124 2.40 -25.27 -19.95
N PRO A 125 1.34 -25.77 -20.61
CA PRO A 125 0.37 -24.89 -21.29
C PRO A 125 -0.34 -23.90 -20.36
N VAL A 126 -0.66 -24.31 -19.13
CA VAL A 126 -1.31 -23.46 -18.10
C VAL A 126 -0.33 -22.41 -17.61
N VAL A 127 0.90 -22.79 -17.28
CA VAL A 127 1.97 -21.86 -16.88
C VAL A 127 2.20 -20.80 -17.97
N ARG A 128 2.29 -21.22 -19.24
CA ARG A 128 2.44 -20.27 -20.37
C ARG A 128 1.26 -19.32 -20.50
N ASP A 129 0.04 -19.79 -20.25
CA ASP A 129 -1.14 -18.93 -20.27
C ASP A 129 -1.14 -17.92 -19.12
N ALA A 130 -0.81 -18.38 -17.91
CA ALA A 130 -0.67 -17.52 -16.74
C ALA A 130 0.37 -16.41 -16.98
N LYS A 131 1.56 -16.75 -17.52
CA LYS A 131 2.60 -15.75 -17.86
C LYS A 131 2.10 -14.72 -18.88
N ARG A 132 1.32 -15.13 -19.89
CA ARG A 132 0.73 -14.19 -20.86
C ARG A 132 -0.28 -13.26 -20.20
N ARG A 133 -1.13 -13.78 -19.31
CA ARG A 133 -2.14 -12.99 -18.60
C ARG A 133 -1.50 -11.99 -17.65
N LEU A 134 -0.48 -12.39 -16.90
CA LEU A 134 0.25 -11.50 -15.99
C LEU A 134 0.83 -10.30 -16.75
N ARG A 135 1.55 -10.55 -17.86
CA ARG A 135 2.06 -9.48 -18.73
C ARG A 135 0.97 -8.54 -19.25
N ALA A 136 -0.21 -9.08 -19.54
CA ALA A 136 -1.33 -8.25 -19.99
C ALA A 136 -1.92 -7.39 -18.86
N LEU A 137 -1.90 -7.86 -17.61
CA LEU A 137 -2.34 -7.10 -16.45
C LEU A 137 -1.32 -5.98 -16.11
N GLU A 138 -0.04 -6.32 -16.06
CA GLU A 138 1.05 -5.36 -15.81
C GLU A 138 1.05 -4.23 -16.85
N ASN A 139 0.89 -4.56 -18.13
CA ASN A 139 0.80 -3.56 -19.20
C ASN A 139 -0.43 -2.64 -19.08
N ARG A 140 -1.54 -3.14 -18.51
CA ARG A 140 -2.75 -2.34 -18.28
C ARG A 140 -2.56 -1.40 -17.10
N GLU A 141 -1.91 -1.83 -16.02
CA GLU A 141 -1.58 -0.96 -14.89
C GLU A 141 -0.64 0.17 -15.29
N ILE A 142 0.41 -0.12 -16.07
CA ILE A 142 1.32 0.90 -16.62
C ILE A 142 0.58 1.89 -17.54
N SER A 143 -0.44 1.43 -18.27
CA SER A 143 -1.22 2.31 -19.16
C SER A 143 -2.30 3.13 -18.42
N HIS A 144 -2.64 2.75 -17.19
CA HIS A 144 -3.65 3.40 -16.34
C HIS A 144 -3.03 4.23 -15.20
N SER A 145 -1.71 4.45 -15.20
CA SER A 145 -0.97 5.22 -14.20
C SER A 145 -1.23 6.74 -14.20
N ASP A 146 -2.42 7.17 -14.64
CA ASP A 146 -3.02 8.49 -14.35
C ASP A 146 -3.95 8.43 -13.11
N GLN A 147 -4.06 7.27 -12.46
CA GLN A 147 -4.68 7.19 -11.14
C GLN A 147 -3.68 7.70 -10.09
N PRO A 148 -4.04 8.72 -9.28
CA PRO A 148 -3.18 9.18 -8.20
C PRO A 148 -2.90 7.99 -7.28
N ASP A 149 -1.61 7.82 -6.96
CA ASP A 149 -1.08 6.84 -6.04
C ASP A 149 -1.95 6.84 -4.76
N LEU A 150 -2.82 5.84 -4.62
CA LEU A 150 -3.88 5.77 -3.59
C LEU A 150 -3.33 5.91 -2.16
N PHE A 151 -2.02 5.70 -2.00
CA PHE A 151 -1.29 5.79 -0.74
C PHE A 151 -0.42 7.05 -0.63
N ALA A 152 -0.16 7.80 -1.71
CA ALA A 152 0.47 9.12 -1.61
C ALA A 152 -0.48 10.15 -0.95
N SER A 153 -1.78 9.84 -0.82
CA SER A 153 -2.77 10.65 -0.12
C SER A 153 -3.02 10.24 1.34
N LEU A 154 -2.29 9.26 1.89
CA LEU A 154 -2.44 8.83 3.30
C LEU A 154 -1.48 9.57 4.26
N ALA A 155 -0.96 10.73 3.84
CA ALA A 155 -0.45 11.71 4.79
C ALA A 155 -1.50 11.91 5.91
N PRO A 156 -1.08 12.03 7.18
CA PRO A 156 -2.02 12.24 8.28
C PRO A 156 -2.95 13.39 7.89
N GLU A 157 -4.27 13.16 7.97
CA GLU A 157 -5.30 14.15 7.62
C GLU A 157 -4.85 15.52 8.13
N GLU A 158 -4.40 16.36 7.20
CA GLU A 158 -4.21 17.76 7.50
C GLU A 158 -5.57 18.27 7.98
N PRO A 159 -5.64 19.01 9.10
CA PRO A 159 -6.90 19.59 9.53
C PRO A 159 -7.49 20.34 8.33
N GLU A 160 -8.77 20.08 8.03
CA GLU A 160 -9.51 20.66 6.90
C GLU A 160 -8.97 22.06 6.59
N PRO A 161 -8.49 22.34 5.36
CA PRO A 161 -7.89 23.62 5.08
C PRO A 161 -8.92 24.69 5.39
N LEU A 162 -8.66 25.48 6.44
CA LEU A 162 -9.40 26.68 6.78
C LEU A 162 -9.64 27.41 5.45
N ALA A 163 -10.91 27.46 5.02
CA ALA A 163 -11.29 27.89 3.69
C ALA A 163 -10.59 29.22 3.37
N HIS A 164 -9.52 29.16 2.57
CA HIS A 164 -8.70 30.32 2.33
C HIS A 164 -9.56 31.32 1.55
N PRO A 165 -9.68 32.59 1.99
CA PRO A 165 -10.52 33.58 1.32
C PRO A 165 -10.25 33.75 -0.18
N VAL A 166 -9.05 33.39 -0.63
CA VAL A 166 -8.61 33.37 -2.02
C VAL A 166 -9.33 32.29 -2.83
N LEU A 167 -9.49 31.08 -2.28
CA LEU A 167 -10.15 29.96 -2.97
C LEU A 167 -11.64 30.24 -3.16
N SER A 168 -12.30 30.77 -2.12
CA SER A 168 -13.71 31.18 -2.22
C SER A 168 -13.90 32.27 -3.27
N ARG A 169 -12.99 33.26 -3.29
CA ARG A 169 -13.09 34.37 -4.26
C ARG A 169 -12.75 33.94 -5.68
N LEU A 170 -11.86 32.97 -5.86
CA LEU A 170 -11.50 32.43 -7.17
C LEU A 170 -12.65 31.61 -7.78
N ALA A 171 -13.39 30.86 -6.96
CA ALA A 171 -14.53 30.08 -7.41
C ALA A 171 -15.71 30.91 -7.95
N GLU A 172 -15.79 32.18 -7.55
CA GLU A 172 -16.83 33.13 -8.01
C GLU A 172 -16.47 33.86 -9.31
N ILE A 173 -15.25 33.67 -9.83
CA ILE A 173 -14.79 34.36 -11.04
C ILE A 173 -15.04 33.49 -12.26
N ASP A 174 -15.85 34.01 -13.19
CA ASP A 174 -15.99 33.44 -14.53
C ASP A 174 -15.01 34.14 -15.49
N PRO A 175 -13.96 33.48 -15.98
CA PRO A 175 -12.95 34.10 -16.84
C PRO A 175 -13.48 34.51 -18.21
N ASP A 176 -14.54 33.87 -18.69
CA ASP A 176 -15.06 34.05 -20.05
C ASP A 176 -15.91 35.32 -20.18
N ASP A 177 -16.32 35.93 -19.06
CA ASP A 177 -17.13 37.16 -19.00
C ASP A 177 -16.35 38.40 -18.52
N LEU A 178 -15.02 38.35 -18.52
CA LEU A 178 -14.19 39.46 -18.06
C LEU A 178 -13.49 40.21 -19.19
N SER A 179 -13.48 41.54 -19.09
CA SER A 179 -12.54 42.34 -19.86
C SER A 179 -11.10 42.19 -19.34
N PRO A 180 -10.07 42.43 -20.17
CA PRO A 180 -8.67 42.33 -19.74
C PRO A 180 -8.31 43.21 -18.53
N ARG A 181 -9.01 44.35 -18.37
CA ARG A 181 -8.80 45.25 -17.22
C ARG A 181 -9.42 44.68 -15.95
N GLU A 182 -10.61 44.10 -16.03
CA GLU A 182 -11.29 43.48 -14.89
C GLU A 182 -10.54 42.24 -14.41
N ALA A 183 -10.07 41.40 -15.34
CA ALA A 183 -9.21 40.26 -15.01
C ALA A 183 -7.97 40.67 -14.20
N LEU A 184 -7.31 41.77 -14.60
CA LEU A 184 -6.16 42.30 -13.88
C LEU A 184 -6.54 42.82 -12.46
N GLU A 185 -7.69 43.46 -12.31
CA GLU A 185 -8.20 43.93 -11.02
C GLU A 185 -8.52 42.77 -10.07
N HIS A 186 -9.10 41.69 -10.59
CA HIS A 186 -9.34 40.45 -9.85
C HIS A 186 -8.03 39.82 -9.33
N LEU A 187 -6.98 39.77 -10.15
CA LEU A 187 -5.66 39.27 -9.74
C LEU A 187 -5.05 40.10 -8.60
N TYR A 188 -5.15 41.43 -8.66
CA TYR A 188 -4.70 42.29 -7.55
C TYR A 188 -5.53 42.11 -6.28
N ALA A 189 -6.83 41.83 -6.39
CA ALA A 189 -7.68 41.53 -5.24
C ALA A 189 -7.28 40.19 -4.58
N LEU A 190 -7.07 39.14 -5.37
CA LEU A 190 -6.62 37.83 -4.88
C LEU A 190 -5.24 37.92 -4.21
N LYS A 191 -4.30 38.67 -4.80
CA LYS A 191 -2.97 38.88 -4.20
C LYS A 191 -3.02 39.60 -2.86
N ARG A 192 -3.99 40.50 -2.64
CA ARG A 192 -4.20 41.15 -1.34
C ARG A 192 -4.76 40.19 -0.29
N LEU A 193 -5.68 39.30 -0.69
CA LEU A 193 -6.27 38.27 0.17
C LEU A 193 -5.26 37.15 0.53
N ALA A 194 -4.25 36.92 -0.31
CA ALA A 194 -3.18 35.95 -0.08
C ALA A 194 -2.03 36.46 0.82
N GLY A 195 -1.98 37.77 1.08
CA GLY A 195 -0.89 38.43 1.82
C GLY A 195 -1.17 38.72 3.29
N SER A 196 -2.28 38.20 3.83
CA SER A 196 -2.75 38.39 5.22
C SER A 196 -2.92 37.05 5.91
#